data_AF-A0A4Q3I4E8-F1
#
_entry.id   AF-A0A4Q3I4E8-F1
#
_cell.length_a   1.000
_cell.length_b   1.000
_cell.length_c   1.000
_cell.angle_alpha   90.00
_cell.angle_beta   90.00
_cell.angle_gamma   90.00
#
_symmetry.space_group_name_H-M   'P 1'
#
loop_
_entity.id
_entity.type
_entity.pdbx_description
1 polymer ?
#
loop_
_entity_poly.entity_id
_entity_poly.type
_entity_poly.pdbx_seq_one_letter_code
_entity_poly.pdbx_strand_id
1 'polypeptide(L)' 'MTKNFVKAEIHCHIEGATPPHLARTQAQKYGVDIAPLLSGDTYTWKDFSEFILSYDA' A
#
# COMPACT_ATOMS: atom_id res chain seq x y z
N MET A 1 -13.28 -22.77 12.23
CA MET A 1 -14.73 -22.64 12.48
C MET A 1 -15.32 -21.26 12.17
N THR A 2 -14.53 -20.23 11.81
CA THR A 2 -15.03 -18.85 11.57
C THR A 2 -15.28 -18.49 10.10
N LYS A 3 -15.08 -19.43 9.16
CA LYS A 3 -15.12 -19.14 7.71
C LYS A 3 -16.48 -18.62 7.22
N ASN A 4 -17.57 -19.03 7.87
CA ASN A 4 -18.94 -18.70 7.46
C ASN A 4 -19.54 -17.52 8.24
N PHE A 5 -18.75 -16.84 9.08
CA PHE A 5 -19.20 -15.61 9.73
C PHE A 5 -19.01 -14.42 8.78
N VAL A 6 -19.98 -13.52 8.76
CA VAL A 6 -19.81 -12.21 8.11
C VAL A 6 -18.72 -11.46 8.88
N LYS A 7 -17.75 -10.92 8.15
CA LYS A 7 -16.64 -10.16 8.72
C LYS A 7 -16.92 -8.67 8.53
N ALA A 8 -16.54 -7.88 9.54
CA ALA A 8 -16.53 -6.44 9.46
C ALA A 8 -15.08 -5.96 9.58
N GLU A 9 -14.67 -5.08 8.67
CA GLU A 9 -13.42 -4.34 8.78
C GLU A 9 -13.75 -2.96 9.35
N ILE A 10 -13.25 -2.68 10.55
CA ILE A 10 -13.58 -1.47 11.31
C ILE A 10 -12.44 -0.44 11.34
N HIS A 11 -11.27 -0.82 10.80
CA HIS A 11 -10.10 0.03 10.68
C HIS A 11 -9.39 -0.33 9.38
N CYS A 12 -9.57 0.50 8.37
CA CYS A 12 -8.85 0.41 7.12
C CYS A 12 -8.56 1.83 6.63
N HIS A 13 -7.29 2.13 6.39
CA HIS A 13 -6.88 3.33 5.69
C HIS A 13 -6.95 3.01 4.20
N ILE A 14 -7.84 3.67 3.47
CA ILE A 14 -8.05 3.39 2.05
C ILE A 14 -6.74 3.63 1.28
N GLU A 15 -6.03 4.69 1.64
CA GLU A 15 -4.74 5.08 1.09
C GLU A 15 -3.69 3.98 1.32
N GLY A 16 -3.64 3.44 2.53
CA GLY A 16 -2.73 2.33 2.90
C GLY A 16 -3.13 0.97 2.32
N ALA A 17 -4.32 0.85 1.74
CA ALA A 17 -4.81 -0.33 1.03
C ALA A 17 -4.57 -0.26 -0.49
N THR A 18 -3.90 0.79 -0.99
CA THR A 18 -3.59 0.95 -2.41
C THR A 18 -2.74 -0.23 -2.91
N PRO A 19 -3.19 -0.98 -3.93
CA PRO A 19 -2.39 -2.06 -4.48
C PRO A 19 -1.21 -1.49 -5.30
N PRO A 20 -0.02 -2.11 -5.28
CA PRO A 20 1.18 -1.58 -5.95
C PRO A 20 1.01 -1.27 -7.45
N HIS A 21 0.20 -2.06 -8.18
CA HIS A 21 -0.06 -1.79 -9.59
C HIS A 21 -0.83 -0.46 -9.83
N LEU A 22 -1.73 -0.09 -8.91
CA LEU A 22 -2.46 1.17 -8.98
C LEU A 22 -1.51 2.33 -8.68
N ALA A 23 -0.69 2.21 -7.63
CA ALA A 23 0.32 3.21 -7.31
C ALA A 23 1.31 3.43 -8.46
N ARG A 24 1.81 2.37 -9.11
CA ARG A 24 2.66 2.47 -10.31
C ARG A 24 1.98 3.22 -11.45
N THR A 25 0.69 2.97 -11.67
CA THR A 25 -0.09 3.66 -12.72
C THR A 25 -0.22 5.15 -12.43
N GLN A 26 -0.48 5.53 -11.17
CA GLN A 26 -0.54 6.93 -10.77
C GLN A 26 0.83 7.61 -10.83
N ALA A 27 1.88 6.94 -10.34
CA ALA A 27 3.26 7.41 -10.41
C ALA A 27 3.68 7.70 -11.86
N GLN A 28 3.35 6.81 -12.80
CA GLN A 28 3.57 7.04 -14.23
C GLN A 28 2.79 8.26 -14.75
N LYS A 29 1.52 8.42 -14.35
CA LYS A 29 0.68 9.55 -14.78
C LYS A 29 1.25 10.90 -14.33
N TYR A 30 1.83 10.96 -13.13
CA TYR A 30 2.32 12.21 -12.54
C TYR A 30 3.84 12.39 -12.60
N GLY A 31 4.58 11.42 -13.16
CA GLY A 31 6.04 11.50 -13.29
C GLY A 31 6.79 11.36 -11.97
N VAL A 32 6.24 10.59 -11.02
CA VAL A 32 6.84 10.32 -9.71
C VAL A 32 7.58 8.98 -9.74
N ASP A 33 8.77 8.90 -9.13
CA ASP A 33 9.50 7.64 -8.96
C ASP A 33 9.19 7.01 -7.60
N ILE A 34 8.54 5.85 -7.64
CA ILE A 34 8.22 5.03 -6.46
C ILE A 34 8.98 3.70 -6.44
N ALA A 35 9.90 3.47 -7.39
CA ALA A 35 10.67 2.23 -7.45
C ALA A 35 11.46 1.92 -6.16
N PRO A 36 12.03 2.90 -5.43
CA PRO A 36 12.72 2.65 -4.15
C PRO A 36 11.82 2.10 -3.03
N LEU A 37 10.50 2.27 -3.13
CA LEU A 37 9.52 1.87 -2.12
C LEU A 37 8.99 0.44 -2.34
N LEU A 38 9.34 -0.18 -3.47
CA LEU A 38 8.78 -1.44 -3.93
C LEU A 38 9.85 -2.52 -4.12
N SER A 39 9.53 -3.74 -3.72
CA SER A 39 10.24 -4.95 -4.10
C SER A 39 9.28 -5.86 -4.85
N GLY A 40 9.37 -5.84 -6.18
CA GLY A 40 8.37 -6.48 -7.05
C GLY A 40 6.98 -5.87 -6.84
N ASP A 41 6.01 -6.69 -6.47
CA ASP A 41 4.61 -6.27 -6.20
C ASP A 41 4.31 -6.11 -4.70
N THR A 42 5.32 -5.75 -3.91
CA THR A 42 5.19 -5.56 -2.47
C THR A 42 5.86 -4.25 -2.05
N TYR A 43 5.19 -3.46 -1.22
CA TYR A 43 5.82 -2.34 -0.53
C TYR A 43 6.79 -2.82 0.54
N THR A 44 7.90 -2.11 0.72
CA THR A 44 8.93 -2.50 1.69
C THR A 44 9.27 -1.38 2.66
N TRP A 45 9.22 -1.69 3.94
CA TRP A 45 9.63 -0.83 5.05
C TRP A 45 10.12 -1.69 6.22
N LYS A 46 10.95 -1.13 7.11
CA LYS A 46 11.50 -1.85 8.27
C LYS A 46 10.78 -1.51 9.57
N ASP A 47 10.19 -0.34 9.65
CA ASP A 47 9.48 0.14 10.83
C ASP A 47 8.32 1.07 10.46
N PHE A 48 7.64 1.59 11.48
CA PHE A 48 6.49 2.48 11.27
C PHE A 48 6.89 3.81 10.60
N SER A 49 8.05 4.36 10.92
CA SER A 49 8.51 5.63 10.33
C SER A 49 8.82 5.44 8.85
N GLU A 50 9.47 4.34 8.48
CA GLU A 50 9.70 3.98 7.07
C GLU A 50 8.39 3.65 6.34
N PHE A 51 7.40 3.04 7.02
CA PHE A 51 6.08 2.83 6.44
C PHE A 51 5.42 4.15 6.02
N ILE A 52 5.54 5.21 6.84
CA ILE A 52 4.97 6.52 6.50
C ILE A 52 5.57 7.08 5.20
N LEU A 53 6.84 6.81 4.88
CA LEU A 53 7.43 7.19 3.60
C LEU A 53 6.77 6.47 2.41
N SER A 54 6.37 5.22 2.59
CA SER A 54 5.63 4.46 1.56
C SER A 54 4.17 4.89 1.46
N TYR A 55 3.58 5.33 2.57
CA TYR A 55 2.19 5.78 2.65
C TYR A 55 1.98 7.18 2.05
N ASP A 56 2.98 8.06 2.14
CA ASP A 56 2.94 9.44 1.64
C ASP A 56 3.13 9.56 0.12
N ALA A 57 3.87 8.64 -0.48
CA ALA A 57 4.30 8.67 -1.89
C ALA A 57 3.20 8.28 -2.90
#